data_AF-A0A4Q5R739-F1
#
_entry.id   AF-A0A4Q5R739-F1
#
_cell.length_a   1.000
_cell.length_b   1.000
_cell.length_c   1.000
_cell.angle_alpha   90.00
_cell.angle_beta   90.00
_cell.angle_gamma   90.00
#
_symmetry.space_group_name_H-M   'P 1'
#
loop_
_entity.id
_entity.type
_entity.pdbx_description
1 polymer ?
#
loop_
_entity_poly.entity_id
_entity_poly.type
_entity_poly.pdbx_seq_one_letter_code
_entity_poly.pdbx_strand_id
1 'polypeptide(L)' 'MFAVDDATAEAIRRAVEQSGELAGVVEFRRHFPLIDDHAHARSCVRAITGWKLAVAVEKPQS' A
#
# COMPACT_ATOMS: atom_id res chain seq x y z
N MET A 1 3.56 15.94 3.76
CA MET A 1 2.30 15.39 3.20
C MET A 1 2.63 14.84 1.82
N PHE A 2 2.17 13.65 1.47
CA PHE A 2 2.42 12.99 0.18
C PHE A 2 1.09 12.39 -0.32
N ALA A 3 0.96 12.21 -1.63
CA ALA A 3 -0.17 11.53 -2.25
C ALA A 3 0.25 10.12 -2.67
N VAL A 4 -0.67 9.16 -2.57
CA VAL A 4 -0.47 7.77 -3.00
C VAL A 4 -1.50 7.48 -4.07
N ASP A 5 -1.05 7.29 -5.31
CA ASP A 5 -1.90 6.85 -6.41
C ASP A 5 -2.27 5.37 -6.28
N ASP A 6 -3.32 4.95 -6.99
CA ASP A 6 -3.88 3.60 -6.91
C ASP A 6 -2.85 2.51 -7.24
N ALA A 7 -2.05 2.70 -8.30
CA ALA A 7 -1.00 1.78 -8.69
C ALA A 7 0.09 1.61 -7.60
N THR A 8 0.44 2.69 -6.91
CA THR A 8 1.40 2.66 -5.79
C THR A 8 0.80 1.92 -4.60
N ALA A 9 -0.47 2.19 -4.28
CA ALA A 9 -1.18 1.50 -3.23
C ALA A 9 -1.31 -0.01 -3.51
N GLU A 10 -1.56 -0.40 -4.77
CA GLU A 10 -1.61 -1.80 -5.19
C GLU A 10 -0.24 -2.47 -5.08
N ALA A 11 0.84 -1.83 -5.56
CA ALA A 11 2.19 -2.36 -5.45
C ALA A 11 2.59 -2.64 -3.99
N ILE A 12 2.29 -1.70 -3.09
CA ILE A 12 2.54 -1.86 -1.65
C ILE A 12 1.74 -3.02 -1.07
N ARG A 13 0.43 -3.12 -1.38
CA ARG A 13 -0.41 -4.25 -0.91
C ARG A 13 0.13 -5.58 -1.39
N ARG A 14 0.44 -5.68 -2.68
CA ARG A 14 0.94 -6.90 -3.30
C ARG A 14 2.29 -7.31 -2.71
N ALA A 15 3.14 -6.37 -2.34
CA ALA A 15 4.39 -6.64 -1.64
C ALA A 15 4.13 -7.20 -0.22
N VAL A 16 3.17 -6.63 0.51
CA VAL A 16 2.75 -7.13 1.83
C VAL A 16 2.15 -8.54 1.74
N GLU A 17 1.29 -8.79 0.77
CA GLU A 17 0.65 -10.10 0.59
C GLU A 17 1.65 -11.20 0.21
N GLN A 18 2.59 -10.90 -0.69
CA GLN A 18 3.56 -11.90 -1.18
C GLN A 18 4.74 -12.13 -0.23
N SER A 19 5.14 -11.13 0.55
CA SER A 19 6.41 -11.19 1.30
C SER A 19 6.34 -10.56 2.69
N GLY A 20 5.16 -10.16 3.14
CA GLY A 20 4.92 -9.62 4.48
C GLY A 20 5.18 -8.12 4.60
N GLU A 21 4.91 -7.59 5.79
CA GLU A 21 4.90 -6.16 6.09
C GLU A 21 6.21 -5.44 5.75
N LEU A 22 7.36 -6.09 5.98
CA LEU A 22 8.68 -5.52 5.68
C LEU A 22 8.88 -5.28 4.18
N ALA A 23 8.36 -6.16 3.32
CA ALA A 23 8.42 -5.96 1.88
C ALA A 23 7.54 -4.76 1.45
N GLY A 24 6.38 -4.58 2.09
CA GLY A 24 5.56 -3.37 1.92
C GLY A 24 6.29 -2.09 2.32
N VAL A 25 7.08 -2.11 3.40
CA VAL A 25 7.89 -0.96 3.83
C VAL A 25 9.01 -0.66 2.83
N VAL A 26 9.65 -1.68 2.28
CA VAL A 26 10.67 -1.51 1.24
C VAL A 26 10.06 -0.89 -0.02
N GLU A 27 8.92 -1.41 -0.49
CA GLU A 27 8.25 -0.87 -1.67
C GLU A 27 7.73 0.55 -1.41
N PHE A 28 7.20 0.84 -0.22
CA PHE A 28 6.83 2.20 0.16
C PHE A 28 8.01 3.17 0.09
N ARG A 29 9.18 2.81 0.63
CA ARG A 29 10.39 3.67 0.58
C ARG A 29 10.93 3.82 -0.84
N ARG A 30 10.67 2.87 -1.75
CA ARG A 30 11.00 3.00 -3.17
C ARG A 30 10.21 4.12 -3.84
N HIS A 31 8.93 4.25 -3.49
CA HIS A 31 8.06 5.32 -4.00
C HIS A 31 8.26 6.65 -3.24
N PHE A 32 8.60 6.58 -1.95
CA PHE A 32 8.79 7.74 -1.08
C PHE A 32 10.18 7.73 -0.42
N PRO A 33 11.26 7.94 -1.18
CA PRO A 33 12.63 7.83 -0.66
C PRO A 33 12.98 8.89 0.39
N LEU A 34 12.21 9.98 0.47
CA LEU A 34 12.39 11.04 1.46
C LEU A 34 11.81 10.69 2.85
N ILE A 35 11.06 9.59 2.97
CA ILE A 35 10.55 9.10 4.25
C ILE A 35 11.51 8.02 4.77
N ASP A 36 12.45 8.46 5.60
CA ASP A 36 13.47 7.57 6.17
C ASP A 36 13.02 6.88 7.47
N ASP A 37 12.06 7.47 8.18
CA ASP A 37 11.58 6.94 9.46
C ASP A 37 10.82 5.62 9.27
N HIS A 38 11.42 4.54 9.77
CA HIS A 38 10.91 3.17 9.60
C HIS A 38 9.54 2.97 10.28
N ALA A 39 9.33 3.60 11.44
CA ALA A 39 8.07 3.49 12.17
C ALA A 39 6.93 4.23 11.43
N HIS A 40 7.23 5.40 10.88
CA HIS A 40 6.33 6.16 10.02
C HIS A 40 5.97 5.38 8.75
N ALA A 41 6.97 4.85 8.04
CA ALA A 41 6.76 4.06 6.83
C ALA A 41 5.87 2.84 7.10
N ARG A 42 6.11 2.12 8.20
CA ARG A 42 5.27 0.99 8.63
C ARG A 42 3.83 1.40 8.92
N SER A 43 3.63 2.54 9.58
CA SER A 43 2.29 3.09 9.84
C SER A 43 1.55 3.40 8.54
N CYS A 44 2.24 4.02 7.56
CA CYS A 44 1.68 4.29 6.24
C CYS A 44 1.33 3.01 5.49
N VAL A 45 2.21 2.01 5.49
CA VAL A 45 1.93 0.69 4.88
C VAL A 45 0.67 0.07 5.47
N ARG A 46 0.53 0.07 6.80
CA ARG A 46 -0.70 -0.43 7.46
C ARG A 46 -1.94 0.34 7.03
N ALA A 47 -1.87 1.67 6.99
CA ALA A 47 -2.98 2.49 6.52
C ALA A 47 -3.37 2.14 5.08
N ILE A 48 -2.38 2.03 4.17
CA ILE A 48 -2.59 1.71 2.74
C ILE A 48 -3.18 0.30 2.56
N THR A 49 -2.69 -0.69 3.32
CA THR A 49 -3.27 -2.05 3.30
C THR A 49 -4.67 -2.10 3.91
N GLY A 50 -4.96 -1.20 4.85
CA GLY A 50 -6.27 -1.07 5.48
C GLY A 50 -7.27 -0.23 4.67
N TRP A 51 -6.82 0.46 3.62
CA TRP A 51 -7.74 1.11 2.68
C TRP A 51 -8.55 0.01 2.01
N LYS A 52 -9.82 -0.11 2.41
CA LYS A 52 -10.80 -0.90 1.67
C LYS A 52 -10.85 -0.29 0.27
N LEU A 53 -10.13 -0.90 -0.69
CA LEU A 53 -10.45 -0.69 -2.09
C LEU A 53 -11.93 -0.97 -2.13
N ALA A 54 -12.73 0.02 -2.50
CA ALA A 54 -14.09 -0.25 -2.93
C ALA A 54 -13.91 -1.11 -4.16
N VAL A 55 -13.72 -2.41 -3.95
CA VAL A 55 -13.86 -3.41 -4.98
C VAL A 55 -15.21 -3.06 -5.58
N ALA A 56 -15.20 -2.62 -6.83
CA ALA A 56 -16.42 -2.59 -7.59
C ALA A 56 -16.91 -4.03 -7.50
N VAL A 57 -17.91 -4.25 -6.65
CA VAL A 57 -18.67 -5.48 -6.68
C VAL A 57 -19.27 -5.48 -8.08
N GLU A 58 -18.61 -6.19 -8.98
CA GLU A 58 -19.13 -6.44 -10.31
C GLU A 58 -20.44 -7.17 -10.06
N LYS A 59 -21.56 -6.45 -10.19
CA LYS A 59 -22.88 -7.05 -10.07
C LYS A 59 -22.93 -8.21 -11.07
N PRO A 60 -23.38 -9.41 -10.68
CA PRO A 60 -23.62 -10.45 -11.66
C PRO A 60 -24.65 -9.92 -12.66
N GLN A 61 -24.24 -9.75 -13.92
CA GLN A 61 -25.15 -9.52 -15.04
C GLN A 61 -26.12 -10.71 -15.05
N SER A 62 -27.36 -10.43 -14.65
CA SER A 62 -28.53 -11.29 -14.84
C SER A 62 -29.07 -11.12 -16.25
#